data_AF-A0A838VIC9-F1
#
_entry.id   AF-A0A838VIC9-F1
#
_cell.length_a   1.000
_cell.length_b   1.000
_cell.length_c   1.000
_cell.angle_alpha   90.00
_cell.angle_beta   90.00
_cell.angle_gamma   90.00
#
_symmetry.space_group_name_H-M   'P 1'
#
loop_
_entity.id
_entity.type
_entity.pdbx_description
1 polymer ?
#
loop_
_entity_poly.entity_id
_entity_poly.type
_entity_poly.pdbx_seq_one_letter_code
_entity_poly.pdbx_strand_id
1 'polypeptide(L)'
;VDRRALPAPETTLLKTFTPPETPLELVIAEIWKEVLGTEQVGVNDNFFELGGHSLLAMQVLMEIYEMFGVDLQLSAFFKNSTLTEFALAIALSHHNPATVEKTAQLLLQLTELSEAEVEERMTLSQEVS
;
A
#
# COMPACT_ATOMS: atom_id res chain seq x y z
N VAL A 1 -15.72 49.11 22.24
CA VAL A 1 -15.56 47.92 21.38
C VAL A 1 -16.02 46.72 22.20
N ASP A 2 -17.26 46.31 21.95
CA ASP A 2 -17.91 45.18 22.60
C ASP A 2 -17.18 43.87 22.27
N ARG A 3 -16.80 43.12 23.31
CA ARG A 3 -16.32 41.73 23.20
C ARG A 3 -17.50 40.78 22.99
N ARG A 4 -18.32 41.07 21.99
CA ARG A 4 -19.46 40.25 21.60
C ARG A 4 -18.94 38.91 21.09
N ALA A 5 -19.04 37.94 21.98
CA ALA A 5 -19.19 36.51 21.76
C ALA A 5 -18.90 36.05 20.33
N LEU A 6 -17.70 35.54 20.12
CA LEU A 6 -17.49 34.57 19.06
C LEU A 6 -18.33 33.33 19.41
N PRO A 7 -19.31 32.92 18.58
CA PRO A 7 -19.87 31.59 18.72
C PRO A 7 -18.74 30.57 18.50
N ALA A 8 -18.63 29.59 19.40
CA ALA A 8 -17.71 28.48 19.19
C ALA A 8 -18.09 27.77 17.88
N PRO A 9 -17.12 27.38 17.03
CA PRO A 9 -17.43 26.56 15.87
C PRO A 9 -17.90 25.18 16.35
N GLU A 10 -19.22 25.00 16.47
CA GLU A 10 -19.85 23.70 16.61
C GLU A 10 -19.85 23.01 15.25
N THR A 11 -18.70 22.50 14.83
CA THR A 11 -18.65 21.52 13.73
C THR A 11 -17.61 20.46 14.05
N THR A 12 -17.76 19.78 15.19
CA THR A 12 -17.36 18.37 15.24
C THR A 12 -18.40 17.61 14.42
N LEU A 13 -18.27 17.65 13.10
CA LEU A 13 -18.94 16.70 12.23
C LEU A 13 -18.39 15.34 12.65
N LEU A 14 -19.09 14.65 13.55
CA LEU A 14 -18.80 13.27 13.90
C LEU A 14 -18.90 12.50 12.58
N LYS A 15 -17.75 12.16 11.99
CA LYS A 15 -17.68 11.31 10.80
C LYS A 15 -18.52 10.08 11.11
N THR A 16 -19.64 9.95 10.41
CA THR A 16 -20.58 8.86 10.68
C THR A 16 -19.94 7.59 10.15
N PHE A 17 -19.53 6.72 11.06
CA PHE A 17 -19.01 5.41 10.71
C PHE A 17 -20.04 4.69 9.84
N THR A 18 -19.60 4.23 8.67
CA THR A 18 -20.41 3.47 7.72
C THR A 18 -19.64 2.18 7.44
N PRO A 19 -20.17 1.01 7.80
CA PRO A 19 -19.45 -0.25 7.69
C PRO A 19 -19.28 -0.68 6.21
N PRO A 20 -18.21 -1.42 5.87
CA PRO A 20 -18.08 -2.12 4.60
C PRO A 20 -19.25 -3.08 4.34
N GLU A 21 -19.81 -3.06 3.13
CA GLU A 21 -20.95 -3.93 2.77
C GLU A 21 -20.61 -4.92 1.66
N THR A 22 -19.72 -4.56 0.73
CA THR A 22 -19.36 -5.46 -0.36
C THR A 22 -18.27 -6.47 0.07
N PRO A 23 -18.22 -7.67 -0.53
CA PRO A 23 -17.18 -8.66 -0.21
C PRO A 23 -15.75 -8.12 -0.39
N LEU A 24 -15.52 -7.30 -1.41
CA LEU A 24 -14.21 -6.70 -1.66
C LEU A 24 -13.85 -5.66 -0.59
N GLU A 25 -14.78 -4.77 -0.24
CA GLU A 25 -14.55 -3.79 0.82
C GLU A 25 -14.31 -4.47 2.17
N LEU A 26 -15.02 -5.56 2.49
CA LEU A 26 -14.81 -6.31 3.73
C LEU A 26 -13.39 -6.87 3.82
N VAL A 27 -12.89 -7.48 2.74
CA VAL A 27 -11.52 -8.02 2.71
C VAL A 27 -10.49 -6.89 2.82
N ILE A 28 -10.65 -5.81 2.06
CA ILE A 28 -9.72 -4.67 2.10
C ILE A 28 -9.73 -4.01 3.49
N ALA A 29 -10.89 -3.88 4.11
CA ALA A 29 -11.03 -3.32 5.45
C ALA A 29 -10.29 -4.18 6.48
N GLU A 30 -10.31 -5.51 6.34
CA GLU A 30 -9.51 -6.40 7.20
C GLU A 30 -8.02 -6.14 7.04
N ILE A 31 -7.53 -6.10 5.80
CA ILE A 31 -6.12 -5.81 5.51
C ILE A 31 -5.72 -4.45 6.11
N TRP A 32 -6.56 -3.43 5.97
CA TRP A 32 -6.30 -2.11 6.54
C TRP A 32 -6.26 -2.15 8.07
N LYS A 33 -7.17 -2.86 8.73
CA LYS A 33 -7.14 -3.02 10.20
C LYS A 33 -5.86 -3.68 10.67
N GLU A 34 -5.44 -4.75 10.01
CA GLU A 34 -4.23 -5.49 10.37
C GLU A 34 -2.97 -4.63 10.18
N VAL A 35 -2.86 -3.94 9.05
CA VAL A 35 -1.69 -3.11 8.73
C VAL A 35 -1.65 -1.82 9.55
N LEU A 36 -2.78 -1.16 9.76
CA LEU A 36 -2.87 0.10 10.52
C LEU A 36 -2.94 -0.13 12.04
N GLY A 37 -3.24 -1.36 12.48
CA GLY A 37 -3.48 -1.67 13.89
C GLY A 37 -4.75 -1.03 14.45
N THR A 38 -5.79 -0.86 13.63
CA THR A 38 -7.06 -0.23 14.02
C THR A 38 -8.16 -1.26 14.24
N GLU A 39 -9.11 -0.97 15.12
CA GLU A 39 -10.22 -1.90 15.41
C GLU A 39 -11.31 -1.88 14.32
N GLN A 40 -11.52 -0.72 13.68
CA GLN A 40 -12.61 -0.49 12.73
C GLN A 40 -12.13 0.40 11.59
N VAL A 41 -12.60 0.07 10.38
CA VAL A 41 -12.40 0.85 9.15
C VAL A 41 -13.74 0.93 8.44
N GLY A 42 -14.23 2.15 8.24
CA GLY A 42 -15.44 2.45 7.48
C GLY A 42 -15.16 2.74 6.00
N VAL A 43 -16.21 2.67 5.20
CA VAL A 43 -16.13 2.84 3.73
C VAL A 43 -15.61 4.23 3.29
N ASN A 44 -15.89 5.25 4.10
CA ASN A 44 -15.48 6.64 3.88
C ASN A 44 -14.20 7.01 4.65
N ASP A 45 -13.57 6.05 5.34
CA ASP A 45 -12.35 6.33 6.07
C ASP A 45 -11.17 6.43 5.11
N ASN A 46 -10.38 7.48 5.33
CA ASN A 46 -9.22 7.76 4.53
C ASN A 46 -7.99 7.07 5.14
N PHE A 47 -7.25 6.32 4.33
CA PHE A 47 -6.07 5.56 4.76
C PHE A 47 -5.07 6.41 5.55
N PHE A 48 -4.78 7.62 5.07
CA PHE A 48 -3.80 8.51 5.67
C PHE A 48 -4.33 9.21 6.93
N GLU A 49 -5.65 9.48 7.00
CA GLU A 49 -6.27 10.01 8.21
C GLU A 49 -6.31 8.98 9.34
N LEU A 50 -6.36 7.69 9.00
CA LEU A 50 -6.24 6.58 9.95
C LEU A 50 -4.80 6.33 10.44
N GLY A 51 -3.83 7.16 10.02
CA GLY A 51 -2.41 7.00 10.39
C GLY A 51 -1.58 6.22 9.38
N GLY A 52 -2.15 5.88 8.23
CA GLY A 52 -1.43 5.25 7.13
C GLY A 52 -0.35 6.15 6.54
N HIS A 53 0.72 5.52 6.04
CA HIS A 53 1.82 6.19 5.33
C HIS A 53 2.39 5.28 4.24
N SER A 54 3.38 5.75 3.49
CA SER A 54 3.92 5.06 2.30
C SER A 54 4.34 3.62 2.55
N LEU A 55 5.04 3.34 3.64
CA LEU A 55 5.45 1.97 3.99
C LEU A 55 4.26 1.06 4.29
N LEU A 56 3.26 1.52 5.06
CA LEU A 56 2.04 0.75 5.34
C LEU A 56 1.21 0.57 4.07
N ALA A 57 1.08 1.61 3.25
CA ALA A 57 0.44 1.51 1.95
C ALA A 57 1.13 0.47 1.07
N MET A 58 2.46 0.42 1.07
CA MET A 58 3.21 -0.59 0.34
C MET A 58 2.91 -2.01 0.85
N GLN A 59 2.79 -2.21 2.17
CA GLN A 59 2.39 -3.49 2.74
C GLN A 59 1.00 -3.91 2.29
N VAL A 60 0.02 -2.99 2.32
CA VAL A 60 -1.32 -3.26 1.77
C VAL A 60 -1.25 -3.62 0.29
N LEU A 61 -0.45 -2.92 -0.53
CA LEU A 61 -0.31 -3.24 -1.95
C LEU A 61 0.24 -4.66 -2.18
N MET A 62 1.21 -5.10 -1.38
CA MET A 62 1.74 -6.45 -1.47
C MET A 62 0.68 -7.49 -1.09
N GLU A 63 -0.09 -7.25 -0.02
CA GLU A 63 -1.18 -8.15 0.39
C GLU A 63 -2.28 -8.26 -0.68
N ILE A 64 -2.66 -7.12 -1.27
CA ILE A 64 -3.62 -7.07 -2.40
C ILE A 64 -3.06 -7.81 -3.62
N TYR A 65 -1.77 -7.64 -3.89
CA TYR A 65 -1.11 -8.36 -4.98
C TYR A 65 -1.12 -9.87 -4.73
N GLU A 66 -0.82 -10.34 -3.53
CA GLU A 66 -0.80 -11.78 -3.23
C GLU A 66 -2.21 -12.40 -3.28
N MET A 67 -3.24 -11.71 -2.78
CA MET A 67 -4.61 -12.22 -2.77
C MET A 67 -5.32 -12.16 -4.13
N PHE A 68 -5.10 -11.08 -4.88
CA PHE A 68 -5.89 -10.78 -6.08
C PHE A 68 -5.06 -10.76 -7.37
N GLY A 69 -3.73 -10.77 -7.27
CA GLY A 69 -2.78 -10.60 -8.39
C GLY A 69 -2.95 -9.27 -9.12
N VAL A 70 -3.48 -8.27 -8.43
CA VAL A 70 -3.66 -6.91 -8.95
C VAL A 70 -2.43 -6.09 -8.55
N ASP A 71 -1.68 -5.64 -9.55
CA ASP A 71 -0.54 -4.75 -9.34
C ASP A 71 -0.99 -3.29 -9.40
N LEU A 72 -1.06 -2.66 -8.23
CA LEU A 72 -1.37 -1.25 -8.07
C LEU A 72 -0.12 -0.47 -7.68
N GLN A 73 0.06 0.70 -8.28
CA GLN A 73 1.11 1.62 -7.88
C GLN A 73 0.73 2.36 -6.59
N LEU A 74 1.72 2.80 -5.81
CA LEU A 74 1.52 3.65 -4.62
C LEU A 74 0.70 4.92 -4.91
N SER A 75 0.74 5.43 -6.15
CA SER A 75 -0.08 6.55 -6.59
C SER A 75 -1.60 6.29 -6.48
N ALA A 76 -2.03 5.02 -6.42
CA ALA A 76 -3.43 4.64 -6.23
C ALA A 76 -3.96 5.08 -4.86
N PHE A 77 -3.17 4.97 -3.78
CA PHE A 77 -3.59 5.43 -2.45
C PHE A 77 -3.83 6.93 -2.40
N PHE A 78 -3.02 7.72 -3.11
CA PHE A 78 -3.17 9.17 -3.15
C PHE A 78 -4.38 9.64 -3.98
N LYS A 79 -4.77 8.85 -4.99
CA LYS A 79 -5.93 9.15 -5.84
C LYS A 79 -7.24 8.63 -5.26
N ASN A 80 -7.19 7.48 -4.61
CA ASN A 80 -8.33 6.71 -4.11
C ASN A 80 -8.12 6.45 -2.62
N SER A 81 -8.20 7.53 -1.84
CA SER A 81 -7.72 7.52 -0.46
C SER A 81 -8.71 6.93 0.52
N THR A 82 -9.99 6.83 0.15
CA THR A 82 -11.02 6.17 0.95
C THR A 82 -11.10 4.67 0.63
N LEU A 83 -11.60 3.87 1.57
CA LEU A 83 -11.76 2.43 1.39
C LEU A 83 -12.60 2.10 0.13
N THR A 84 -13.75 2.75 -0.07
CA THR A 84 -14.60 2.49 -1.25
C THR A 84 -13.90 2.86 -2.56
N GLU A 85 -13.23 4.02 -2.63
CA GLU A 85 -12.50 4.41 -3.83
C GLU A 85 -11.37 3.43 -4.13
N PHE A 86 -10.65 2.98 -3.10
CA PHE A 86 -9.56 2.02 -3.25
C PHE A 86 -10.07 0.64 -3.70
N ALA A 87 -11.17 0.16 -3.10
CA ALA A 87 -11.84 -1.07 -3.51
C ALA A 87 -12.30 -1.01 -4.97
N LEU A 88 -12.89 0.12 -5.38
CA LEU A 88 -13.29 0.33 -6.77
C LEU A 88 -12.07 0.31 -7.71
N ALA A 89 -10.96 0.94 -7.32
CA ALA A 89 -9.73 0.93 -8.11
C ALA A 89 -9.18 -0.49 -8.30
N ILE A 90 -9.23 -1.34 -7.27
CA ILE A 90 -8.88 -2.75 -7.37
C ILE A 90 -9.83 -3.48 -8.33
N ALA A 91 -11.14 -3.30 -8.17
CA ALA A 91 -12.15 -3.96 -9.00
C ALA A 91 -12.04 -3.61 -10.49
N LEU A 92 -11.61 -2.38 -10.81
CA LEU A 92 -11.42 -1.90 -12.18
C LEU A 92 -10.05 -2.24 -12.77
N SER A 93 -9.10 -2.67 -11.95
CA SER A 93 -7.75 -2.98 -12.41
C SER A 93 -7.70 -4.37 -13.01
N HIS A 94 -7.20 -4.48 -14.25
CA HIS A 94 -6.95 -5.78 -14.87
C HIS A 94 -5.75 -6.46 -14.20
N HIS A 95 -5.87 -7.76 -13.95
CA HIS A 95 -4.80 -8.62 -13.46
C HIS A 95 -3.56 -8.48 -14.37
N ASN A 96 -2.43 -8.01 -13.82
CA ASN A 96 -1.20 -7.79 -14.58
C ASN A 96 -0.13 -8.79 -14.12
N PRO A 97 -0.05 -9.99 -14.71
CA PRO A 97 0.93 -11.01 -14.32
C PRO A 97 2.38 -10.61 -14.60
N ALA A 98 2.62 -9.55 -15.39
CA ALA A 98 3.96 -9.17 -15.85
C ALA A 98 4.89 -8.61 -14.76
N THR A 99 4.35 -8.08 -13.66
CA THR A 99 5.20 -7.43 -12.64
C THR A 99 5.95 -8.44 -11.78
N VAL A 100 5.31 -9.53 -11.34
CA VAL A 100 6.02 -10.59 -10.59
C VAL A 100 7.00 -11.35 -11.44
N GLU A 101 6.71 -11.57 -12.71
CA GLU A 101 7.69 -12.19 -13.61
C GLU A 101 8.92 -11.29 -13.76
N LYS A 102 8.74 -9.97 -13.77
CA LYS A 102 9.84 -9.01 -13.83
C LYS A 102 10.64 -8.91 -12.53
N THR A 103 10.00 -8.90 -11.35
CA THR A 103 10.71 -8.94 -10.06
C THR A 103 11.39 -10.29 -9.82
N ALA A 104 10.75 -11.41 -10.18
CA ALA A 104 11.36 -12.73 -10.12
C ALA A 104 12.57 -12.84 -11.06
N GLN A 105 12.48 -12.31 -12.28
CA GLN A 105 13.63 -12.20 -13.20
C GLN A 105 14.75 -11.33 -12.63
N LEU A 106 14.43 -10.20 -12.01
CA LEU A 106 15.44 -9.35 -11.37
C LEU A 106 16.13 -10.04 -10.19
N LEU A 107 15.37 -10.76 -9.35
CA LEU A 107 15.93 -11.52 -8.23
C LEU A 107 16.81 -12.68 -8.73
N LEU A 108 16.40 -13.41 -9.77
CA LEU A 108 17.24 -14.43 -10.40
C LEU A 108 18.54 -13.82 -10.94
N GLN A 109 18.47 -12.68 -11.61
CA GLN A 109 19.64 -11.98 -12.15
C GLN A 109 20.61 -11.53 -11.05
N LEU A 110 20.10 -11.13 -9.88
CA LEU A 110 20.95 -10.77 -8.74
C LEU A 110 21.62 -11.99 -8.07
N THR A 111 21.03 -13.18 -8.17
CA THR A 111 21.64 -14.43 -7.69
C THR A 111 22.64 -15.06 -8.67
N GLU A 112 22.54 -14.78 -9.97
CA GLU A 112 23.52 -15.28 -10.96
C GLU A 112 24.86 -14.50 -10.92
N LEU A 113 24.88 -13.30 -10.33
CA LEU A 113 26.08 -12.48 -10.17
C LEU A 113 26.92 -12.86 -8.92
N SER A 114 26.68 -14.00 -8.25
CA SER A 114 27.18 -14.24 -6.88
C SER A 114 28.18 -15.39 -6.62
N GLU A 115 28.77 -16.06 -7.60
CA GLU A 115 29.98 -16.90 -7.34
C GLU A 115 31.07 -16.72 -8.40
N ALA A 116 30.73 -16.66 -9.68
CA ALA A 116 31.70 -16.57 -10.78
C ALA A 116 32.46 -15.23 -10.85
N GLU A 117 31.78 -14.09 -10.67
CA GLU A 117 32.44 -12.77 -10.72
C GLU A 117 33.28 -12.45 -9.47
N VAL A 118 32.97 -13.08 -8.33
CA VAL A 118 33.78 -12.97 -7.10
C VAL A 118 35.09 -13.77 -7.25
N GLU A 119 35.05 -14.97 -7.85
CA GLU A 119 36.26 -15.74 -8.17
C GLU A 119 37.13 -15.05 -9.24
N GLU A 120 36.52 -14.47 -10.27
CA GLU A 120 37.26 -13.78 -11.34
C GLU A 120 37.98 -12.51 -10.82
N ARG A 121 37.39 -11.79 -9.87
CA ARG A 121 38.04 -10.63 -9.22
C ARG A 121 39.09 -11.04 -8.18
N MET A 122 38.94 -12.20 -7.54
CA MET A 122 39.89 -12.69 -6.51
C MET A 122 41.14 -13.29 -7.14
N THR A 123 41.04 -13.92 -8.31
CA THR A 123 42.17 -14.46 -9.08
C THR A 123 43.00 -13.35 -9.75
N LEU A 124 42.35 -12.35 -10.36
CA LEU A 124 43.04 -11.24 -11.04
C LEU A 124 43.87 -10.34 -10.10
N SER A 125 43.57 -10.36 -8.79
CA SER A 125 44.30 -9.59 -7.79
C SER A 125 45.55 -10.31 -7.25
N GLN A 126 45.80 -11.58 -7.61
CA GLN A 126 47.00 -12.34 -7.22
C GLN A 126 48.09 -12.41 -8.30
N GLU A 127 47.82 -12.01 -9.55
CA GLU A 127 48.80 -12.04 -10.65
C GLU A 127 49.58 -10.73 -10.85
N VAL A 128 49.31 -9.69 -10.07
CA VAL A 128 50.07 -8.43 -10.08
C VAL A 128 50.90 -8.30 -8.81
N SER A 129 51.94 -9.14 -8.67
CA SER A 129 53.10 -8.90 -7.81
C SER A 129 54.34 -9.54 -8.41
#